data_AF-A0A1Y5DK20-F1
#
_entry.id   AF-A0A1Y5DK20-F1
#
_cell.length_a   1.000
_cell.length_b   1.000
_cell.length_c   1.000
_cell.angle_alpha   90.00
_cell.angle_beta   90.00
_cell.angle_gamma   90.00
#
_symmetry.space_group_name_H-M   'P 1'
#
loop_
_entity.id
_entity.type
_entity.pdbx_description
1 polymer ?
#
loop_
_entity_poly.entity_id
_entity_poly.type
_entity_poly.pdbx_seq_one_letter_code
_entity_poly.pdbx_strand_id
1 'polypeptide(L)'
;PFIKESLKDLLALQDKQVSIDNIQRMVAEYYKIKMSDLLSKRRSRSIARPRQVAMALSKELTNHSLPEIGAAFGGRDHTTILHGVRKIKELRESNADIREDYKNLLRSLTS
;
A
#
# COMPACT_ATOMS: atom_id res chain seq x y z
N PRO A 1 -25.84 12.38 23.22
CA PRO A 1 -26.12 11.58 22.00
C PRO A 1 -25.25 12.02 20.80
N PHE A 2 -25.22 13.30 20.45
CA PHE A 2 -24.47 13.84 19.29
C PHE A 2 -22.93 13.65 19.34
N ILE A 3 -22.31 13.84 20.51
CA ILE A 3 -20.82 13.85 20.63
C ILE A 3 -20.20 12.48 20.29
N LYS A 4 -20.91 11.37 20.56
CA LYS A 4 -20.41 10.01 20.26
C LYS A 4 -20.51 9.64 18.78
N GLU A 5 -21.46 10.21 18.04
CA GLU A 5 -21.61 9.97 16.60
C GLU A 5 -20.59 10.79 15.81
N SER A 6 -20.43 12.09 16.13
CA SER A 6 -19.44 12.94 15.47
C SER A 6 -18.00 12.46 15.66
N LEU A 7 -17.67 11.87 16.81
CA LEU A 7 -16.36 11.26 17.05
C LEU A 7 -16.15 9.98 16.23
N LYS A 8 -17.19 9.16 16.07
CA LYS A 8 -17.11 7.96 15.22
C LYS A 8 -16.93 8.33 13.75
N ASP A 9 -17.60 9.38 13.28
CA ASP A 9 -17.46 9.85 11.91
C ASP A 9 -16.05 10.40 11.63
N LEU A 10 -15.47 11.16 12.57
CA LEU A 10 -14.09 11.64 12.49
C LEU A 10 -13.07 10.49 12.46
N LEU A 11 -13.23 9.50 13.33
CA LEU A 11 -12.37 8.30 13.35
C LEU A 11 -12.53 7.49 12.06
N ALA A 12 -13.76 7.33 11.55
CA ALA A 12 -14.04 6.62 10.31
C ALA A 12 -13.47 7.34 9.07
N LEU A 13 -13.42 8.69 9.08
CA LEU A 13 -12.78 9.48 8.02
C LEU A 13 -11.26 9.28 8.02
N GLN A 14 -10.65 9.24 9.21
CA GLN A 14 -9.21 8.98 9.36
C GLN A 14 -8.83 7.55 8.97
N ASP A 15 -9.63 6.55 9.35
CA ASP A 15 -9.45 5.15 8.94
C ASP A 15 -9.64 4.97 7.42
N LYS A 16 -10.57 5.73 6.80
CA LYS A 16 -10.75 5.72 5.34
C LYS A 16 -9.54 6.28 4.60
N GLN A 17 -8.87 7.31 5.13
CA GLN A 17 -7.67 7.88 4.53
C GLN A 17 -6.55 6.82 4.40
N VAL A 18 -6.44 5.90 5.35
CA VAL A 18 -5.34 4.92 5.39
C VAL A 18 -5.86 3.48 5.25
N SER A 19 -6.65 3.24 4.21
CA SER A 19 -7.11 1.88 3.83
C SER A 19 -6.23 1.25 2.75
N ILE A 20 -6.14 -0.10 2.69
CA ILE A 20 -5.38 -0.80 1.64
C ILE A 20 -5.85 -0.39 0.23
N ASP A 21 -7.15 -0.25 0.05
CA ASP A 21 -7.77 0.17 -1.20
C ASP A 21 -7.36 1.60 -1.61
N ASN A 22 -7.27 2.55 -0.67
CA ASN A 22 -6.72 3.88 -0.94
C ASN A 22 -5.23 3.82 -1.30
N ILE A 23 -4.45 3.02 -0.57
CA ILE A 23 -3.01 2.83 -0.85
C ILE A 23 -2.82 2.28 -2.27
N GLN A 24 -3.59 1.28 -2.67
CA GLN A 24 -3.52 0.73 -4.02
C GLN A 24 -3.83 1.78 -5.09
N ARG A 25 -4.85 2.63 -4.88
CA ARG A 25 -5.21 3.71 -5.83
C ARG A 25 -4.07 4.71 -5.98
N MET A 26 -3.59 5.25 -4.87
CA MET A 26 -2.53 6.26 -4.86
C MET A 26 -1.26 5.72 -5.51
N VAL A 27 -0.87 4.48 -5.23
CA VAL A 27 0.31 3.86 -5.85
C VAL A 27 0.10 3.61 -7.33
N ALA A 28 -1.08 3.15 -7.76
CA ALA A 28 -1.38 2.94 -9.17
C ALA A 28 -1.29 4.26 -9.96
N GLU A 29 -1.88 5.33 -9.42
CA GLU A 29 -1.84 6.66 -10.01
C GLU A 29 -0.41 7.21 -10.09
N TYR A 30 0.35 7.14 -9.00
CA TYR A 30 1.72 7.61 -8.92
C TYR A 30 2.64 6.98 -9.98
N TYR A 31 2.56 5.66 -10.13
CA TYR A 31 3.34 4.92 -11.12
C TYR A 31 2.70 4.86 -12.51
N LYS A 32 1.54 5.50 -12.70
CA LYS A 32 0.78 5.53 -13.96
C LYS A 32 0.46 4.13 -14.50
N ILE A 33 0.04 3.24 -13.62
CA ILE A 33 -0.41 1.87 -13.95
C ILE A 33 -1.88 1.69 -13.60
N LYS A 34 -2.52 0.64 -14.13
CA LYS A 34 -3.91 0.35 -13.79
C LYS A 34 -4.02 -0.34 -12.44
N MET A 35 -5.14 -0.14 -11.75
CA MET A 35 -5.45 -0.90 -10.54
C MET A 35 -5.40 -2.42 -10.78
N SER A 36 -5.93 -2.87 -11.93
CA SER A 36 -5.87 -4.27 -12.36
C SER A 36 -4.44 -4.81 -12.46
N ASP A 37 -3.46 -3.95 -12.77
CA ASP A 37 -2.06 -4.37 -12.83
C ASP A 37 -1.52 -4.73 -11.44
N LEU A 38 -1.89 -3.97 -10.39
CA LEU A 38 -1.53 -4.28 -9.00
C LEU A 38 -2.10 -5.62 -8.55
N LEU A 39 -3.29 -5.99 -9.04
CA LEU A 39 -3.95 -7.26 -8.70
C LEU A 39 -3.47 -8.42 -9.59
N SER A 40 -3.06 -8.16 -10.84
CA SER A 40 -2.67 -9.17 -11.84
C SER A 40 -1.49 -10.04 -11.39
N LYS A 41 -1.34 -11.25 -11.94
CA LYS A 41 -0.16 -12.12 -11.68
C LYS A 41 1.11 -11.70 -12.45
N ARG A 42 1.07 -10.61 -13.24
CA ARG A 42 2.18 -10.16 -14.08
C ARG A 42 3.39 -9.71 -13.24
N ARG A 43 4.57 -10.18 -13.63
CA ARG A 43 5.84 -10.01 -12.89
C ARG A 43 6.84 -9.05 -13.53
N SER A 44 6.49 -8.37 -14.64
CA SER A 44 7.38 -7.36 -15.23
C SER A 44 7.76 -6.31 -14.18
N ARG A 45 9.02 -5.88 -14.16
CA ARG A 45 9.54 -4.97 -13.12
C ARG A 45 8.69 -3.70 -12.98
N SER A 46 8.23 -3.15 -14.10
CA SER A 46 7.34 -1.99 -14.19
C SER A 46 6.00 -2.14 -13.46
N ILE A 47 5.55 -3.36 -13.16
CA ILE A 47 4.34 -3.63 -12.39
C ILE A 47 4.68 -4.22 -11.01
N ALA A 48 5.66 -5.11 -10.96
CA ALA A 48 6.05 -5.76 -9.72
C ALA A 48 6.60 -4.79 -8.68
N ARG A 49 7.37 -3.76 -9.09
CA ARG A 49 7.92 -2.76 -8.17
C ARG A 49 6.83 -1.88 -7.55
N PRO A 50 5.94 -1.21 -8.32
CA PRO A 50 4.80 -0.49 -7.75
C PRO A 50 3.97 -1.35 -6.80
N ARG A 51 3.71 -2.61 -7.19
CA ARG A 51 2.96 -3.53 -6.34
C ARG A 51 3.64 -3.83 -5.02
N GLN A 52 4.94 -4.07 -5.02
CA GLN A 52 5.70 -4.31 -3.80
C GLN A 52 5.73 -3.06 -2.92
N VAL A 53 5.81 -1.86 -3.51
CA VAL A 53 5.69 -0.58 -2.78
C VAL A 53 4.33 -0.47 -2.11
N ALA A 54 3.23 -0.76 -2.82
CA ALA A 54 1.88 -0.76 -2.25
C ALA A 54 1.74 -1.77 -1.10
N MET A 55 2.32 -2.97 -1.22
CA MET A 55 2.32 -3.97 -0.15
C MET A 55 3.10 -3.50 1.08
N ALA A 56 4.26 -2.87 0.88
CA ALA A 56 5.08 -2.33 1.96
C ALA A 56 4.37 -1.19 2.70
N LEU A 57 3.78 -0.24 1.97
CA LEU A 57 2.98 0.84 2.54
C LEU A 57 1.75 0.29 3.26
N SER A 58 1.05 -0.69 2.68
CA SER A 58 -0.09 -1.35 3.35
C SER A 58 0.34 -1.98 4.68
N LYS A 59 1.54 -2.55 4.74
CA LYS A 59 2.03 -3.15 5.98
C LYS A 59 2.50 -2.14 7.02
N GLU A 60 3.00 -0.99 6.59
CA GLU A 60 3.48 0.09 7.47
C GLU A 60 2.33 0.95 8.00
N LEU A 61 1.33 1.21 7.17
CA LEU A 61 0.28 2.19 7.44
C LEU A 61 -1.03 1.60 7.97
N THR A 62 -1.19 0.29 7.94
CA THR A 62 -2.43 -0.37 8.38
C THR A 62 -2.15 -1.47 9.39
N ASN A 63 -3.18 -1.83 10.16
CA ASN A 63 -3.11 -2.95 11.12
C ASN A 63 -3.38 -4.32 10.49
N HIS A 64 -3.50 -4.41 9.17
CA HIS A 64 -3.78 -5.68 8.50
C HIS A 64 -2.62 -6.67 8.61
N SER A 65 -3.00 -7.93 8.77
CA SER A 65 -2.10 -9.08 8.73
C SER A 65 -1.59 -9.33 7.30
N LEU A 66 -0.47 -10.06 7.18
CA LEU A 66 0.09 -10.41 5.88
C LEU A 66 -0.90 -11.22 5.00
N PRO A 67 -1.70 -12.16 5.55
CA PRO A 67 -2.77 -12.83 4.79
C PRO A 67 -3.85 -11.87 4.29
N GLU A 68 -4.32 -10.93 5.11
CA GLU A 68 -5.36 -9.95 4.70
C GLU A 68 -4.86 -9.03 3.59
N ILE A 69 -3.61 -8.54 3.72
CA ILE A 69 -2.95 -7.80 2.64
C ILE A 69 -2.85 -8.71 1.39
N GLY A 70 -2.45 -9.97 1.55
CA GLY A 70 -2.43 -10.96 0.49
C GLY A 70 -3.74 -11.06 -0.29
N ALA A 71 -4.85 -11.19 0.43
CA ALA A 71 -6.19 -11.23 -0.14
C ALA A 71 -6.51 -9.97 -0.96
N ALA A 72 -6.22 -8.78 -0.41
CA ALA A 72 -6.46 -7.50 -1.07
C ALA A 72 -5.59 -7.28 -2.32
N PHE A 73 -4.42 -7.91 -2.40
CA PHE A 73 -3.56 -7.89 -3.59
C PHE A 73 -3.82 -9.11 -4.49
N GLY A 74 -5.08 -9.43 -4.79
CA GLY A 74 -5.45 -10.48 -5.75
C GLY A 74 -5.18 -11.90 -5.26
N GLY A 75 -5.42 -12.17 -3.97
CA GLY A 75 -5.30 -13.51 -3.39
C GLY A 75 -3.86 -14.04 -3.35
N ARG A 76 -2.88 -13.17 -3.08
CA ARG A 76 -1.47 -13.54 -2.96
C ARG A 76 -1.20 -14.20 -1.61
N ASP A 77 -0.29 -15.17 -1.61
CA ASP A 77 0.16 -15.79 -0.37
C ASP A 77 0.90 -14.80 0.54
N HIS A 78 0.72 -14.96 1.84
CA HIS A 78 1.32 -14.10 2.86
C HIS A 78 2.87 -14.04 2.77
N THR A 79 3.53 -15.12 2.33
CA THR A 79 4.99 -15.13 2.10
C THR A 79 5.38 -14.23 0.91
N THR A 80 4.52 -14.07 -0.08
CA THR A 80 4.71 -13.12 -1.19
C THR A 80 4.68 -11.69 -0.69
N ILE A 81 3.76 -11.40 0.24
CA ILE A 81 3.68 -10.08 0.88
C ILE A 81 4.94 -9.83 1.71
N LEU A 82 5.33 -10.80 2.55
CA LEU A 82 6.56 -10.70 3.34
C LEU A 82 7.79 -10.45 2.48
N HIS A 83 7.94 -11.19 1.38
CA HIS A 83 9.02 -10.99 0.42
C HIS A 83 8.96 -9.59 -0.23
N GLY A 84 7.78 -9.11 -0.62
CA GLY A 84 7.59 -7.77 -1.16
C GLY A 84 8.03 -6.67 -0.19
N VAL A 85 7.60 -6.76 1.07
CA VAL A 85 7.95 -5.82 2.16
C VAL A 85 9.47 -5.78 2.37
N ARG A 86 10.10 -6.94 2.55
CA ARG A 86 11.57 -7.04 2.71
C ARG A 86 12.29 -6.46 1.50
N LYS A 87 11.79 -6.75 0.30
CA LYS A 87 12.45 -6.27 -0.92
C LYS A 87 12.42 -4.75 -1.05
N ILE A 88 11.32 -4.11 -0.70
CA ILE A 88 11.24 -2.64 -0.69
C ILE A 88 12.13 -2.05 0.38
N LYS A 89 12.24 -2.67 1.55
CA LYS A 89 13.18 -2.23 2.59
C LYS A 89 14.62 -2.17 2.06
N GLU A 90 15.09 -3.26 1.45
CA GLU A 90 16.44 -3.30 0.82
C GLU A 90 16.61 -2.26 -0.30
N LEU A 91 15.59 -2.09 -1.15
CA LEU A 91 15.66 -1.14 -2.27
C LEU A 91 15.62 0.31 -1.79
N ARG A 92 14.94 0.61 -0.69
CA ARG A 92 14.97 1.94 -0.07
C ARG A 92 16.34 2.30 0.48
N GLU A 93 17.22 1.34 0.73
CA GLU A 93 18.61 1.58 1.15
C GLU A 93 19.52 1.76 -0.08
N SER A 94 19.33 0.93 -1.10
CA SER A 94 20.25 0.82 -2.26
C SER A 94 19.84 1.61 -3.51
N ASN A 95 18.60 2.08 -3.63
CA ASN A 95 18.08 2.79 -4.80
C ASN A 95 17.41 4.11 -4.40
N ALA A 96 17.93 5.23 -4.93
CA ALA A 96 17.46 6.57 -4.59
C ALA A 96 16.04 6.84 -5.10
N ASP A 97 15.70 6.39 -6.30
CA ASP A 97 14.38 6.60 -6.90
C ASP A 97 13.30 5.90 -6.05
N ILE A 98 13.50 4.62 -5.70
CA ILE A 98 12.55 3.87 -4.87
C ILE A 98 12.40 4.50 -3.47
N ARG A 99 13.49 5.02 -2.90
CA ARG A 99 13.46 5.71 -1.61
C ARG A 99 12.64 7.00 -1.68
N GLU A 100 12.81 7.78 -2.73
CA GLU A 100 12.08 9.03 -2.95
C GLU A 100 10.61 8.76 -3.27
N ASP A 101 10.32 7.80 -4.15
CA ASP A 101 8.95 7.36 -4.47
C ASP A 101 8.21 6.93 -3.20
N TYR A 102 8.85 6.10 -2.36
CA TYR A 102 8.28 5.64 -1.10
C TYR A 102 7.96 6.81 -0.16
N LYS A 103 8.89 7.75 0.00
CA LYS A 103 8.73 8.92 0.86
C LYS A 103 7.59 9.81 0.39
N ASN A 104 7.48 10.03 -0.92
CA ASN A 104 6.42 10.83 -1.50
C ASN A 104 5.04 10.19 -1.30
N LEU A 105 4.92 8.90 -1.60
CA LEU A 105 3.69 8.14 -1.39
C LEU A 105 3.28 8.10 0.09
N LEU A 106 4.25 7.85 0.98
CA LEU A 106 4.02 7.85 2.43
C LEU A 106 3.45 9.19 2.89
N ARG A 107 4.08 10.30 2.49
CA ARG A 107 3.60 11.66 2.82
C ARG A 107 2.19 11.90 2.30
N SER A 108 1.92 11.56 1.04
CA SER A 108 0.59 11.74 0.44
C SER A 108 -0.51 10.91 1.10
N LEU A 109 -0.18 9.74 1.65
CA LEU A 109 -1.14 8.85 2.32
C LEU A 109 -1.43 9.24 3.78
N THR A 110 -0.52 9.98 4.42
CA THR A 110 -0.65 10.39 5.83
C THR A 110 -0.92 11.89 6.00
N SER A 111 -1.13 12.63 4.91
CA SER A 111 -1.47 14.05 4.94
C SER A 111 -2.96 14.29 5.03
#